data_AF-A0A1Q5P4A7-F1
#
_entry.id   AF-A0A1Q5P4A7-F1
#
_cell.length_a   1.000
_cell.length_b   1.000
_cell.length_c   1.000
_cell.angle_alpha   90.00
_cell.angle_beta   90.00
_cell.angle_gamma   90.00
#
_symmetry.space_group_name_H-M   'P 1'
#
loop_
_entity.id
_entity.type
_entity.pdbx_description
1 polymer ?
#
loop_
_entity_poly.entity_id
_entity_poly.type
_entity_poly.pdbx_seq_one_letter_code
_entity_poly.pdbx_strand_id
1 'polypeptide(L)' 'MIHEKNICFFIMELKKGVAKMNGLLLKSKEEKWPIEIMYMALDNTITKRRIIVTSMDDNYIKGYCFTD' A
#
# COMPACT_ATOMS: atom_id res chain seq x y z
N MET A 1 -13.76 -14.84 4.28
CA MET A 1 -12.75 -15.87 3.99
C MET A 1 -11.68 -15.27 3.11
N ILE A 2 -10.47 -15.11 3.65
CA ILE A 2 -9.30 -14.74 2.86
C ILE A 2 -8.68 -16.06 2.39
N HIS A 3 -9.11 -16.55 1.22
CA HIS A 3 -8.51 -17.72 0.60
C HIS A 3 -7.08 -17.37 0.18
N GLU A 4 -6.13 -18.23 0.57
CA GLU A 4 -4.76 -18.37 0.06
C GLU A 4 -4.05 -17.06 -0.34
N LYS A 5 -3.72 -16.22 0.64
CA LYS A 5 -2.78 -15.12 0.38
C LYS A 5 -1.36 -15.66 0.45
N ASN A 6 -0.66 -15.70 -0.69
CA ASN A 6 0.78 -15.50 -0.68
C ASN A 6 1.03 -14.08 -0.15
N ILE A 7 1.12 -13.95 1.17
CA ILE A 7 1.20 -12.67 1.87
C ILE A 7 2.59 -12.07 1.59
N CYS A 8 2.71 -11.27 0.53
CA CYS A 8 3.86 -10.38 0.40
C CYS A 8 3.63 -9.17 1.30
N PHE A 9 4.56 -8.92 2.22
CA PHE A 9 4.57 -7.73 3.05
C PHE A 9 5.21 -6.57 2.28
N PHE A 10 4.50 -5.46 2.17
CA PHE A 10 4.98 -4.27 1.51
C PHE A 10 5.23 -3.17 2.53
N ILE A 11 6.38 -2.50 2.44
CA ILE A 11 6.68 -1.25 3.13
C ILE A 11 7.15 -0.26 2.07
N MET A 12 6.52 0.91 2.01
CA MET A 12 6.95 2.01 1.13
C MET A 12 7.19 3.25 1.94
N GLU A 13 8.38 3.84 1.78
CA GLU A 13 8.70 5.14 2.35
C GLU A 13 8.03 6.26 1.54
N LEU A 14 7.35 7.14 2.24
CA LEU A 14 6.72 8.34 1.70
C LEU A 14 7.76 9.48 1.74
N LYS A 15 8.02 10.09 0.58
CA LYS A 15 8.85 11.30 0.55
C LYS A 15 8.08 12.46 1.21
N LYS A 16 8.75 13.19 2.10
CA LYS A 16 8.22 14.41 2.74
C LYS A 16 7.68 15.35 1.66
N GLY A 17 6.39 15.68 1.74
CA GLY A 17 5.68 16.49 0.74
C GLY A 17 4.48 15.81 0.10
N VAL A 18 4.29 14.50 0.30
CA VAL A 18 2.97 13.87 0.04
C VAL A 18 2.02 14.38 1.10
N ALA A 19 1.13 15.29 0.70
CA ALA A 19 0.16 15.93 1.58
C ALA A 19 -0.60 14.90 2.42
N LYS A 20 -0.81 15.26 3.69
CA LYS A 20 -1.66 14.62 4.70
C LYS A 20 -2.72 13.68 4.13
N MET A 21 -2.66 12.41 4.57
CA MET A 21 -3.78 11.47 4.67
C MET A 21 -4.70 11.41 3.43
N ASN A 22 -4.30 10.64 2.42
CA ASN A 22 -5.23 10.26 1.34
C ASN A 22 -6.37 9.42 1.93
N GLY A 23 -7.61 9.89 1.84
CA GLY A 23 -8.80 9.17 2.32
C GLY A 23 -8.92 7.74 1.76
N LEU A 24 -8.31 7.47 0.60
CA LEU A 24 -8.21 6.13 0.01
C LEU A 24 -7.37 5.15 0.86
N LEU A 25 -6.23 5.61 1.41
CA LEU A 25 -5.38 4.77 2.25
C LEU A 25 -6.06 4.46 3.58
N LEU A 26 -6.72 5.46 4.17
CA LEU A 26 -7.48 5.31 5.40
C LEU A 26 -8.66 4.35 5.19
N LYS A 27 -9.45 4.54 4.12
CA LYS A 27 -10.54 3.65 3.76
C LYS A 27 -10.06 2.21 3.52
N SER A 28 -8.94 2.03 2.83
CA SER A 28 -8.33 0.71 2.65
C SER A 28 -7.98 0.04 3.99
N LYS A 29 -7.43 0.82 4.93
CA LYS A 29 -7.06 0.34 6.26
C LYS A 29 -8.27 -0.06 7.11
N GLU A 30 -9.29 0.79 7.15
CA GLU A 30 -10.48 0.64 7.99
C GLU A 30 -11.44 -0.42 7.45
N GLU A 31 -11.77 -0.36 6.16
CA GLU A 31 -12.76 -1.23 5.54
C GLU A 31 -12.15 -2.50 4.93
N LYS A 32 -10.81 -2.65 5.00
CA LYS A 32 -10.06 -3.70 4.28
C LYS A 32 -10.32 -3.68 2.76
N TRP A 33 -10.66 -2.49 2.25
CA TRP A 33 -10.92 -2.29 0.82
C TRP A 33 -9.61 -2.34 0.03
N PRO A 34 -9.50 -3.15 -1.03
CA PRO A 34 -8.30 -3.20 -1.84
C PRO A 34 -8.16 -1.94 -2.69
N ILE A 35 -6.96 -1.36 -2.70
CA ILE A 35 -6.62 -0.17 -3.50
C ILE A 35 -5.48 -0.50 -4.46
N GLU A 36 -5.40 0.24 -5.55
CA GLU A 36 -4.25 0.22 -6.44
C GLU A 36 -3.31 1.37 -6.08
N ILE A 37 -2.02 1.06 -5.99
CA ILE A 37 -0.94 2.04 -5.83
C ILE A 37 0.02 1.92 -6.99
N MET A 38 0.57 3.05 -7.41
CA MET A 38 1.71 3.12 -8.31
C MET A 38 2.83 3.81 -7.57
N TYR A 39 4.02 3.23 -7.60
CA TYR A 39 5.20 3.79 -6.96
C TYR A 39 6.43 3.54 -7.80
N MET A 40 7.44 4.37 -7.61
CA MET A 40 8.74 4.22 -8.23
C MET A 40 9.69 3.57 -7.23
N ALA A 41 10.27 2.44 -7.61
CA ALA A 41 11.31 1.78 -6.83
C ALA A 41 12.65 2.54 -6.97
N LEU A 42 13.63 2.17 -6.14
CA LEU A 42 14.95 2.83 -6.11
C LEU A 42 15.73 2.72 -7.43
N ASP A 43 15.43 1.69 -8.22
CA ASP A 43 15.96 1.45 -9.56
C ASP A 43 15.21 2.26 -10.65
N ASN A 44 14.34 3.19 -10.26
CA ASN A 44 13.42 3.96 -11.10
C ASN A 44 12.36 3.12 -11.81
N THR A 45 12.21 1.83 -11.48
CA THR A 45 11.13 1.00 -12.01
C THR A 45 9.80 1.47 -11.43
N ILE A 46 8.86 1.85 -12.30
CA ILE A 46 7.49 2.14 -11.90
C ILE A 46 6.76 0.80 -11.72
N THR A 47 6.32 0.55 -10.50
CA THR A 47 5.58 -0.65 -10.14
C THR A 47 4.14 -0.27 -9.81
N LYS A 48 3.18 -1.00 -10.39
CA LYS A 48 1.77 -0.97 -10.00
C LYS A 48 1.48 -2.17 -9.10
N ARG A 49 0.79 -1.96 -7.98
CA ARG A 49 0.35 -3.06 -7.09
C ARG A 49 -1.04 -2.82 -6.56
N ARG A 50 -1.81 -3.89 -6.45
CA ARG A 50 -3.04 -3.91 -5.66
C ARG A 50 -2.69 -4.32 -4.23
N ILE A 51 -3.13 -3.55 -3.24
CA ILE A 51 -2.83 -3.78 -1.83
C ILE A 51 -4.05 -3.61 -0.92
N ILE A 52 -3.98 -4.18 0.29
CA ILE A 52 -4.81 -3.77 1.44
C ILE A 52 -3.87 -3.16 2.49
N VAL A 53 -4.15 -1.94 2.92
CA VAL A 53 -3.37 -1.26 3.96
C VAL A 53 -3.63 -1.92 5.32
N THR A 54 -2.57 -2.23 6.05
CA THR A 54 -2.65 -2.80 7.40
C THR A 54 -2.24 -1.77 8.45
N SER A 55 -1.23 -0.95 8.16
CA SER A 55 -0.79 0.16 9.00
C SER A 55 -0.18 1.26 8.14
N MET A 56 -0.21 2.49 8.62
CA MET A 56 0.46 3.62 7.97
C MET A 56 0.83 4.64 9.05
N ASP A 57 1.93 5.35 8.80
CA ASP A 57 2.30 6.57 9.53
C ASP A 57 2.72 7.66 8.52
N ASP A 58 3.29 8.75 9.02
CA ASP A 58 3.68 9.88 8.19
C ASP A 58 4.82 9.55 7.20
N ASN A 59 5.56 8.47 7.44
CA ASN A 59 6.75 8.10 6.67
C ASN A 59 6.57 6.80 5.89
N TYR A 60 5.65 5.92 6.25
CA TYR A 60 5.45 4.68 5.54
C TYR A 60 4.01 4.20 5.45
N ILE A 61 3.77 3.33 4.47
CA ILE A 61 2.56 2.50 4.38
C ILE A 61 3.00 1.04 4.43
N LYS A 62 2.29 0.24 5.25
CA LYS A 62 2.41 -1.22 5.26
C LYS A 62 1.12 -1.86 4.80
N GLY A 63 1.23 -2.94 4.05
CA GLY A 63 0.06 -3.65 3.54
C GLY A 63 0.38 -5.03 2.99
N TYR A 64 -0.70 -5.73 2.66
CA TYR A 64 -0.64 -7.00 1.95
C TYR A 64 -0.80 -6.74 0.46
N CYS A 65 0.11 -7.27 -0.36
CA CYS A 65 -0.06 -7.28 -1.81
C CYS A 65 -0.98 -8.44 -2.24
N PHE A 66 -1.73 -8.21 -3.30
CA PHE A 66 -2.30 -9.29 -4.08
C PHE A 66 -1.22 -9.79 -5.03
N THR A 67 -1.02 -11.09 -5.07
CA THR A 67 -0.26 -11.77 -6.12
C THR A 67 -1.27 -12.20 -7.16
N ASP A 68 -1.31 -11.50 -8.29
CA ASP A 68 -1.98 -12.00 -9.49
C ASP A 68 -1.15 -13.12 -10.13
#